data_AF-A0A1V9RAX9-F1
#
_entry.id   AF-A0A1V9RAX9-F1
#
_cell.length_a   1.000
_cell.length_b   1.000
_cell.length_c   1.000
_cell.angle_alpha   90.00
_cell.angle_beta   90.00
_cell.angle_gamma   90.00
#
_symmetry.space_group_name_H-M   'P 1'
#
loop_
_entity.id
_entity.type
_entity.pdbx_description
1 polymer ?
#
loop_
_entity_poly.entity_id
_entity_poly.type
_entity_poly.pdbx_seq_one_letter_code
_entity_poly.pdbx_strand_id
1 'polypeptide(L)'
;MAHASNERRNQNIMKLRQAFNDEKYNTISQAAKGTGYTYQTVKKWAIDGDIPLLDENGTSIVKITEDNQRKVNEKRRIEHINKLNEIFHKKEAITVSACASKLGYPEETIISWAKQGEIPLLMANNELVVPFNEYNRPYWLDSDDFL
;
A
#
# COMPACT_ATOMS: atom_id res chain seq x y z
N MET A 1 -26.45 3.18 24.94
CA MET A 1 -24.99 3.37 24.74
C MET A 1 -24.31 2.16 24.08
N ALA A 2 -24.51 0.91 24.56
CA ALA A 2 -23.82 -0.27 23.99
C ALA A 2 -23.98 -0.47 22.47
N HIS A 3 -25.19 -0.30 21.91
CA HIS A 3 -25.44 -0.46 20.47
C HIS A 3 -24.55 0.42 19.58
N ALA A 4 -24.44 1.72 19.87
CA ALA A 4 -23.61 2.65 19.09
C ALA A 4 -22.10 2.31 19.15
N SER A 5 -21.63 1.71 20.25
CA SER A 5 -20.26 1.22 20.37
C SER A 5 -20.00 0.01 19.45
N ASN A 6 -20.94 -0.93 19.41
CA ASN A 6 -20.87 -2.10 18.52
C ASN A 6 -20.97 -1.71 17.05
N GLU A 7 -21.83 -0.75 16.71
CA GLU A 7 -21.97 -0.25 15.34
C GLU A 7 -20.66 0.40 14.85
N ARG A 8 -20.04 1.26 15.67
CA ARG A 8 -18.74 1.87 15.37
C ARG A 8 -17.61 0.83 15.24
N ARG A 9 -17.59 -0.23 16.06
CA ARG A 9 -16.68 -1.40 15.91
C ARG A 9 -16.85 -2.04 14.53
N ASN A 10 -18.08 -2.34 14.14
CA ASN A 10 -18.37 -3.00 12.86
C ASN A 10 -17.99 -2.11 11.67
N GLN A 11 -18.30 -0.81 11.71
CA GLN A 11 -17.88 0.15 10.68
C GLN A 11 -16.34 0.22 10.55
N ASN A 12 -15.61 0.18 11.66
CA ASN A 12 -14.14 0.16 11.65
C ASN A 12 -13.59 -1.15 11.06
N ILE A 13 -14.18 -2.30 11.37
CA ILE A 13 -13.82 -3.59 10.77
C ILE A 13 -14.05 -3.58 9.25
N MET A 14 -15.19 -3.04 8.79
CA MET A 14 -15.47 -2.92 7.34
C MET A 14 -14.45 -2.02 6.64
N LYS A 15 -14.09 -0.87 7.23
CA LYS A 15 -13.03 0.02 6.71
C LYS A 15 -11.66 -0.65 6.70
N LEU A 16 -11.33 -1.43 7.73
CA LEU A 16 -10.09 -2.20 7.83
C LEU A 16 -10.01 -3.26 6.73
N ARG A 17 -11.11 -3.98 6.46
CA ARG A 17 -11.22 -4.95 5.36
C ARG A 17 -11.07 -4.28 3.99
N GLN A 18 -11.70 -3.13 3.79
CA GLN A 18 -11.56 -2.35 2.55
C GLN A 18 -10.12 -1.91 2.33
N ALA A 19 -9.46 -1.34 3.33
CA ALA A 19 -8.07 -0.89 3.23
C ALA A 19 -7.05 -2.05 3.11
N PHE A 20 -7.37 -3.23 3.64
CA PHE A 20 -6.61 -4.46 3.41
C PHE A 20 -6.72 -4.93 1.95
N ASN A 21 -7.94 -4.95 1.40
CA ASN A 21 -8.20 -5.32 0.00
C ASN A 21 -7.63 -4.30 -1.00
N ASP A 22 -7.53 -3.02 -0.61
CA ASP A 22 -6.94 -1.92 -1.38
C ASP A 22 -5.40 -1.84 -1.22
N GLU A 23 -4.78 -2.84 -0.57
CA GLU A 23 -3.32 -2.94 -0.35
C GLU A 23 -2.68 -1.81 0.48
N LYS A 24 -3.52 -1.00 1.12
CA LYS A 24 -3.13 0.14 1.98
C LYS A 24 -2.60 -0.31 3.34
N TYR A 25 -3.13 -1.40 3.88
CA TYR A 25 -2.65 -2.01 5.12
C TYR A 25 -2.29 -3.49 4.91
N ASN A 26 -1.02 -3.81 5.07
CA ASN A 26 -0.49 -5.18 5.06
C ASN A 26 -0.26 -5.69 6.49
N THR A 27 0.15 -4.81 7.41
CA THR A 27 0.41 -5.14 8.81
C THR A 27 -0.55 -4.43 9.78
N ILE A 28 -0.70 -4.96 11.00
CA ILE A 28 -1.44 -4.31 12.09
C ILE A 28 -0.83 -2.94 12.41
N SER A 29 0.50 -2.80 12.37
CA SER A 29 1.20 -1.54 12.63
C SER A 29 0.90 -0.46 11.59
N GLN A 30 0.82 -0.83 10.31
CA GLN A 30 0.41 0.08 9.24
C GLN A 30 -1.03 0.55 9.43
N ALA A 31 -1.95 -0.36 9.76
CA ALA A 31 -3.34 -0.04 10.05
C ALA A 31 -3.51 0.81 11.32
N ALA A 32 -2.73 0.56 12.38
CA ALA A 32 -2.70 1.37 13.60
C ALA A 32 -2.28 2.81 13.28
N LYS A 33 -1.17 3.00 12.56
CA LYS A 33 -0.69 4.31 12.11
C LYS A 33 -1.72 5.03 11.24
N GLY A 34 -2.32 4.34 10.26
CA GLY A 34 -3.27 4.94 9.31
C GLY A 34 -4.67 5.21 9.89
N THR A 35 -5.07 4.54 10.97
CA THR A 35 -6.37 4.76 11.63
C THR A 35 -6.29 5.62 12.90
N GLY A 36 -5.09 5.82 13.47
CA GLY A 36 -4.88 6.54 14.73
C GLY A 36 -5.24 5.76 15.99
N TYR A 37 -5.56 4.47 15.88
CA TYR A 37 -5.86 3.60 17.03
C TYR A 37 -4.65 2.76 17.44
N THR A 38 -4.66 2.26 18.68
CA THR A 38 -3.57 1.41 19.18
C THR A 38 -3.46 0.10 18.41
N TYR A 39 -2.25 -0.46 18.36
CA TYR A 39 -1.99 -1.79 17.80
C TYR A 39 -2.95 -2.85 18.34
N GLN A 40 -3.19 -2.89 19.65
CA GLN A 40 -4.09 -3.88 20.27
C GLN A 40 -5.56 -3.69 19.87
N THR A 41 -6.00 -2.44 19.67
CA THR A 41 -7.35 -2.13 19.16
C THR A 41 -7.52 -2.67 17.73
N VAL A 42 -6.54 -2.41 16.85
CA VAL A 42 -6.57 -2.87 15.46
C VAL A 42 -6.40 -4.39 15.36
N LYS A 43 -5.52 -4.99 16.17
CA LYS A 43 -5.37 -6.45 16.33
C LYS A 43 -6.69 -7.12 16.65
N LYS A 44 -7.45 -6.55 17.60
CA LYS A 44 -8.78 -7.04 17.94
C LYS A 44 -9.76 -6.94 16.76
N TRP A 45 -9.81 -5.81 16.04
CA TRP A 45 -10.65 -5.67 14.84
C TRP A 45 -10.25 -6.62 13.71
N ALA A 46 -8.96 -6.91 13.54
CA ALA A 46 -8.47 -7.87 12.56
C ALA A 46 -8.98 -9.28 12.90
N ILE A 47 -8.86 -9.71 14.16
CA ILE A 47 -9.39 -10.99 14.63
C ILE A 47 -10.93 -11.04 14.50
N ASP A 48 -11.62 -10.01 14.99
CA ASP A 48 -13.09 -9.89 14.96
C ASP A 48 -13.67 -9.92 13.53
N GLY A 49 -12.93 -9.39 12.55
CA GLY A 49 -13.31 -9.33 11.13
C GLY A 49 -12.67 -10.39 10.25
N ASP A 50 -11.99 -11.37 10.85
CA ASP A 50 -11.22 -12.42 10.18
C ASP A 50 -10.24 -11.89 9.12
N ILE A 51 -9.56 -10.77 9.40
CA ILE A 51 -8.68 -10.07 8.45
C ILE A 51 -7.22 -10.53 8.67
N PRO A 52 -6.59 -11.23 7.70
CA PRO A 52 -5.21 -11.71 7.82
C PRO A 52 -4.18 -10.59 7.61
N LEU A 53 -4.16 -9.63 8.54
CA LEU A 53 -3.07 -8.67 8.69
C LEU A 53 -1.87 -9.34 9.38
N LEU A 54 -0.67 -8.94 8.97
CA LEU A 54 0.56 -9.44 9.59
C LEU A 54 0.83 -8.74 10.92
N ASP A 55 1.34 -9.50 11.89
CA ASP A 55 1.89 -9.01 13.14
C ASP A 55 3.33 -8.48 12.96
N GLU A 56 3.99 -8.16 14.08
CA GLU A 56 5.38 -7.67 14.11
C GLU A 56 6.43 -8.71 13.66
N ASN A 57 6.07 -9.99 13.64
CA ASN A 57 6.91 -11.11 13.19
C ASN A 57 6.63 -11.50 11.72
N GLY A 58 5.80 -10.74 11.01
CA GLY A 58 5.34 -11.08 9.66
C GLY A 58 4.35 -12.25 9.62
N THR A 59 3.80 -12.67 10.76
CA THR A 59 2.84 -13.79 10.86
C THR A 59 1.41 -13.26 10.76
N SER A 60 0.56 -13.91 9.96
CA SER A 60 -0.85 -13.54 9.85
C SER A 60 -1.59 -13.76 11.17
N ILE A 61 -2.30 -12.74 11.66
CA ILE A 61 -2.97 -12.79 12.97
C ILE A 61 -4.17 -13.75 13.03
N VAL A 62 -4.75 -14.07 11.88
CA VAL A 62 -5.73 -15.15 11.69
C VAL A 62 -5.21 -16.10 10.62
N LYS A 63 -5.63 -17.36 10.65
CA LYS A 63 -5.27 -18.34 9.62
C LYS A 63 -5.84 -17.88 8.28
N ILE A 64 -5.03 -17.87 7.22
CA ILE A 64 -5.49 -17.52 5.87
C ILE A 64 -6.40 -18.63 5.32
N THR A 65 -7.54 -18.24 4.75
CA THR A 65 -8.55 -19.09 4.10
C THR A 65 -9.00 -18.48 2.78
N GLU A 66 -9.70 -19.24 1.94
CA GLU A 66 -10.22 -18.75 0.65
C GLU A 66 -11.23 -17.60 0.79
N ASP A 67 -11.96 -17.57 1.90
CA ASP A 67 -12.94 -16.53 2.21
C ASP A 67 -12.27 -15.24 2.69
N ASN A 68 -11.21 -15.37 3.48
CA ASN A 68 -10.63 -14.30 4.28
C ASN A 68 -9.37 -13.68 3.68
N GLN A 69 -8.74 -14.35 2.70
CA GLN A 69 -7.63 -13.84 1.92
C GLN A 69 -7.96 -12.50 1.25
N ARG A 70 -6.92 -11.79 0.82
CA ARG A 70 -7.05 -10.47 0.21
C ARG A 70 -7.79 -10.56 -1.12
N LYS A 71 -8.90 -9.84 -1.24
CA LYS A 71 -9.70 -9.74 -2.47
C LYS A 71 -9.37 -8.40 -3.15
N VAL A 72 -8.25 -8.37 -3.87
CA VAL A 72 -7.75 -7.15 -4.53
C VAL A 72 -8.65 -6.77 -5.70
N ASN A 73 -8.97 -5.48 -5.81
CA ASN A 73 -9.67 -4.94 -6.97
C ASN A 73 -8.64 -4.56 -8.05
N GLU A 74 -8.52 -5.39 -9.09
CA GLU A 74 -7.54 -5.21 -10.18
C GLU A 74 -7.67 -3.84 -10.87
N LYS A 75 -8.91 -3.38 -11.12
CA LYS A 75 -9.14 -2.06 -11.73
C LYS A 75 -8.55 -0.94 -10.88
N ARG A 76 -8.77 -0.95 -9.57
CA ARG A 76 -8.17 0.03 -8.65
C ARG A 76 -6.66 -0.07 -8.60
N ARG A 77 -6.10 -1.29 -8.62
CA ARG A 77 -4.64 -1.47 -8.68
C ARG A 77 -4.06 -0.84 -9.95
N ILE A 78 -4.72 -1.03 -11.10
CA ILE A 78 -4.31 -0.38 -12.37
C ILE A 78 -4.42 1.15 -12.27
N GLU A 79 -5.48 1.69 -11.67
CA GLU A 79 -5.62 3.13 -11.39
C GLU A 79 -4.47 3.66 -10.51
N HIS A 80 -4.09 2.93 -9.47
CA HIS A 80 -2.96 3.27 -8.59
C HIS A 80 -1.60 3.19 -9.30
N ILE A 81 -1.36 2.14 -10.10
CA ILE A 81 -0.14 1.98 -10.91
C ILE A 81 -0.02 3.13 -11.93
N ASN A 82 -1.11 3.46 -12.64
CA ASN A 82 -1.13 4.59 -13.57
C ASN A 82 -0.83 5.91 -12.86
N LYS A 83 -1.36 6.12 -11.64
CA LYS A 83 -1.07 7.32 -10.86
C LYS A 83 0.39 7.38 -10.37
N LEU A 84 0.96 6.24 -9.98
CA LEU A 84 2.37 6.12 -9.63
C LEU A 84 3.27 6.45 -10.84
N ASN A 85 2.89 5.98 -12.02
CA ASN A 85 3.62 6.23 -13.26
C ASN A 85 3.57 7.72 -13.66
N GLU A 86 2.41 8.35 -13.54
CA GLU A 86 2.22 9.79 -13.78
C GLU A 86 3.11 10.64 -12.85
N ILE A 87 3.14 10.32 -11.55
CA ILE A 87 3.95 11.02 -10.55
C ILE A 87 5.45 10.91 -10.88
N PHE A 88 5.90 9.72 -11.30
CA PHE A 88 7.29 9.51 -11.71
C PHE A 88 7.63 10.30 -12.98
N HIS A 89 6.81 10.21 -14.02
CA HIS A 89 7.02 10.91 -15.29
C HIS A 89 6.93 12.43 -15.16
N LYS A 90 6.19 12.96 -14.18
CA LYS A 90 6.17 14.40 -13.85
C LYS A 90 7.30 14.83 -12.90
N LYS A 91 8.20 13.92 -12.51
CA LYS A 91 9.29 14.17 -11.54
C LYS A 91 8.76 14.63 -10.16
N GLU A 92 7.49 14.34 -9.87
CA GLU A 92 6.80 14.75 -8.63
C GLU A 92 7.22 13.92 -7.41
N ALA A 93 7.67 12.68 -7.65
CA ALA A 93 8.41 11.83 -6.72
C ALA A 93 9.13 10.74 -7.53
N ILE A 94 10.40 10.48 -7.22
CA ILE A 94 11.24 9.50 -7.95
C ILE A 94 11.77 8.35 -7.08
N THR A 95 11.64 8.44 -5.76
CA THR A 95 12.02 7.37 -4.82
C THR A 95 10.79 6.62 -4.31
N VAL A 96 10.96 5.35 -3.96
CA VAL A 96 9.91 4.51 -3.33
C VAL A 96 9.32 5.21 -2.10
N SER A 97 10.16 5.78 -1.22
CA SER A 97 9.76 6.45 0.00
C SER A 97 8.96 7.74 -0.25
N ALA A 98 9.34 8.54 -1.26
CA ALA A 98 8.61 9.73 -1.66
C ALA A 98 7.24 9.37 -2.27
N CYS A 99 7.19 8.35 -3.14
CA CYS A 99 5.94 7.83 -3.70
C CYS A 99 5.01 7.26 -2.62
N ALA A 100 5.55 6.50 -1.65
CA ALA A 100 4.81 5.95 -0.52
C ALA A 100 4.19 7.05 0.35
N SER A 101 4.98 8.09 0.69
CA SER A 101 4.51 9.26 1.43
C SER A 101 3.43 10.05 0.67
N LYS A 102 3.63 10.26 -0.64
CA LYS A 102 2.73 11.06 -1.49
C LYS A 102 1.40 10.37 -1.80
N LEU A 103 1.40 9.05 -2.00
CA LEU A 103 0.18 8.27 -2.28
C LEU A 103 -0.48 7.75 -0.99
N GLY A 104 0.24 7.70 0.14
CA GLY A 104 -0.26 7.19 1.40
C GLY A 104 -0.44 5.67 1.40
N TYR A 105 0.50 4.94 0.80
CA TYR A 105 0.61 3.48 0.78
C TYR A 105 1.97 3.02 1.32
N PRO A 106 2.09 1.78 1.83
CA PRO A 106 3.37 1.23 2.28
C PRO A 106 4.40 1.13 1.15
N GLU A 107 5.69 1.21 1.50
CA GLU A 107 6.79 1.07 0.53
C GLU A 107 6.76 -0.30 -0.17
N GLU A 108 6.36 -1.38 0.52
CA GLU A 108 6.26 -2.70 -0.10
C GLU A 108 5.14 -2.76 -1.16
N THR A 109 4.04 -2.04 -0.92
CA THR A 109 2.94 -1.89 -1.89
C THR A 109 3.41 -1.07 -3.10
N ILE A 110 4.13 0.04 -2.88
CA ILE A 110 4.73 0.85 -3.97
C ILE A 110 5.73 0.03 -4.80
N ILE A 111 6.61 -0.76 -4.17
CA ILE A 111 7.55 -1.64 -4.87
C ILE A 111 6.80 -2.69 -5.71
N SER A 112 5.73 -3.29 -5.17
CA SER A 112 4.90 -4.26 -5.89
C SER A 112 4.22 -3.63 -7.12
N TRP A 113 3.67 -2.42 -6.98
CA TRP A 113 3.05 -1.68 -8.08
C TRP A 113 4.06 -1.19 -9.12
N ALA A 114 5.23 -0.72 -8.69
CA ALA A 114 6.31 -0.32 -9.57
C ALA A 114 6.85 -1.49 -10.40
N LYS A 115 6.98 -2.69 -9.82
CA LYS A 115 7.31 -3.91 -10.58
C LYS A 115 6.22 -4.29 -11.59
N GLN A 116 4.94 -4.17 -11.23
CA GLN A 116 3.82 -4.51 -12.11
C GLN A 116 3.62 -3.50 -13.26
N GLY A 117 3.92 -2.22 -13.03
CA GLY A 117 3.82 -1.15 -14.05
C GLY A 117 5.13 -0.81 -14.75
N GLU A 118 6.19 -1.61 -14.54
CA GLU A 118 7.56 -1.37 -15.01
C GLU A 118 8.11 0.04 -14.67
N ILE A 119 7.78 0.61 -13.51
CA ILE A 119 8.15 1.98 -13.12
C ILE A 119 9.52 2.00 -12.40
N PRO A 120 10.56 2.62 -12.97
CA PRO A 120 11.94 2.57 -12.44
C PRO A 120 12.16 3.57 -11.29
N LEU A 121 11.47 3.35 -10.16
CA LEU A 121 11.66 4.13 -8.93
C LEU A 121 12.99 3.80 -8.25
N LEU A 122 13.60 4.79 -7.60
CA LEU A 122 14.80 4.62 -6.78
C LEU A 122 14.47 4.04 -5.39
N MET A 123 15.18 2.98 -5.00
CA MET A 123 15.16 2.41 -3.66
C MET A 123 16.18 3.12 -2.74
N ALA A 124 16.11 2.86 -1.43
CA ALA A 124 16.97 3.51 -0.44
C ALA A 124 18.48 3.16 -0.57
N ASN A 125 18.82 2.11 -1.32
CA ASN A 125 20.19 1.72 -1.66
C ASN A 125 20.66 2.29 -3.02
N ASN A 126 19.92 3.25 -3.60
CA ASN A 126 20.13 3.84 -4.93
C ASN A 126 20.00 2.89 -6.13
N GLU A 127 19.57 1.64 -5.92
CA GLU A 127 19.16 0.76 -7.02
C GLU A 127 17.74 1.10 -7.51
N LEU A 128 17.43 0.75 -8.75
CA LEU A 128 16.08 0.90 -9.30
C LEU A 128 15.23 -0.33 -8.97
N VAL A 129 13.93 -0.13 -8.71
CA VAL A 129 12.96 -1.22 -8.51
C VAL A 129 12.85 -2.12 -9.75
N VAL A 130 12.97 -1.53 -10.94
CA VAL A 130 13.15 -2.18 -12.24
C VAL A 130 14.13 -1.34 -13.08
N PRO A 131 14.93 -1.94 -13.98
CA PRO A 131 15.84 -1.18 -14.84
C PRO A 131 15.10 -0.31 -15.86
N PHE A 132 15.80 0.71 -16.38
CA PHE A 132 15.32 1.48 -17.52
C PHE A 132 15.30 0.65 -18.81
N ASN A 133 14.27 0.83 -19.62
CA ASN A 133 14.08 0.29 -20.96
C ASN A 133 13.52 1.38 -21.91
N GLU A 134 13.22 1.03 -23.16
CA GLU A 134 12.72 1.97 -24.17
C GLU A 134 11.28 2.50 -23.92
N TYR A 135 10.52 1.86 -23.03
CA TYR A 135 9.12 2.20 -22.74
C TYR A 135 8.93 2.93 -21.39
N ASN A 136 9.83 2.71 -20.43
CA ASN A 136 9.73 3.26 -19.06
C ASN A 136 10.75 4.37 -18.75
N ARG A 137 11.65 4.70 -19.70
CA ARG A 137 12.56 5.84 -19.56
C ARG A 137 11.75 7.15 -19.67
N PRO A 138 11.75 8.00 -18.63
CA PRO A 138 11.06 9.29 -18.67
C PRO A 138 11.88 10.33 -19.43
N TYR A 139 11.20 11.19 -20.19
CA TYR A 139 11.82 12.26 -20.99
C TYR A 139 12.79 13.16 -20.21
N TRP A 140 12.57 13.35 -18.90
CA TRP A 140 13.39 14.22 -18.05
C TRP A 140 14.77 13.65 -17.69
N LEU A 141 15.09 12.43 -18.12
CA LEU A 141 16.46 11.89 -18.12
C LEU A 141 17.23 12.21 -19.42
N ASP A 142 16.53 12.49 -20.51
CA ASP A 142 17.11 12.80 -21.82
C ASP A 142 17.16 14.31 -22.10
N SER A 143 16.44 15.12 -21.33
CA SER A 143 16.53 16.58 -21.37
C SER A 143 17.79 17.10 -20.67
N ASP A 144 18.60 17.88 -21.39
CA ASP A 144 19.78 18.61 -20.89
C ASP A 144 19.45 19.75 -19.90
N ASP A 145 18.44 19.58 -19.03
CA ASP A 145 18.10 20.47 -17.89
C ASP A 145 19.18 20.42 -16.76
N PHE A 146 20.42 20.09 -17.12
CA PHE A 146 21.57 19.86 -16.24
C PHE A 146 22.86 20.59 -16.70
N LEU A 147 22.74 21.59 -17.59
CA LEU A 147 23.81 22.53 -17.96
C LEU A 147 23.41 23.98 -17.67
#